data_AF-A0A839UYJ5-F1
#
_entry.id   AF-A0A839UYJ5-F1
#
_cell.length_a   1.000
_cell.length_b   1.000
_cell.length_c   1.000
_cell.angle_alpha   90.00
_cell.angle_beta   90.00
_cell.angle_gamma   90.00
#
_symmetry.space_group_name_H-M   'P 1'
#
loop_
_entity.id
_entity.type
_entity.pdbx_description
1 polymer ?
#
loop_
_entity_poly.entity_id
_entity_poly.type
_entity_poly.pdbx_seq_one_letter_code
_entity_poly.pdbx_strand_id
1 'polypeptide(L)'
;MNRQQTTLQDYSAQELDAMHQQLGGWDAVAAHLGVSGRTLSRYRAGLSAVEAPVEQVSAPATAVSTDLTDLVAQLAAAMSAQSAATQQLLLKISGNGAVVEPVRKPVTQKPVAAQRPAAQATKADVPVFDRLQAAKRRAAKHHPTDQKDLDSEYVGPLGDGRPYAGEIFGVSKKRRPRIGATPVTSPRTTLVIGDSHFHPAITPLTMRAMTLVSLHAAAIQPEHLVHIGDGGDWSSVCRHVRNDTWKAREKPSLRQDLDCFRENWIQLNRALDEHGVAVGKRNYCWGNHDAWLSTFEDDHPELKGLATGELSEILRDSGWSATDYGEYYFIGGVAYTHVPLNGMGRPVGGQTGENTVAMQSSRDTVFGHTHRYAMARRPRMDGVIGTTLNCGSSMPEYYVGEYAQLSQGRALDYGVLEVVDFDCRIQSHRFVTMRELEARYGADADRRLA
;
A
#
# COMPACT_ATOMS: atom_id res chain seq x y z
N MET A 1 37.44 -15.98 2.40
CA MET A 1 36.25 -16.86 2.46
C MET A 1 35.31 -16.31 3.52
N ASN A 2 34.21 -15.66 3.12
CA ASN A 2 33.18 -15.19 4.04
C ASN A 2 32.39 -16.39 4.55
N ARG A 3 32.59 -16.78 5.82
CA ARG A 3 31.63 -17.68 6.49
C ARG A 3 30.37 -16.86 6.77
N GLN A 4 29.26 -17.23 6.16
CA GLN A 4 27.94 -16.76 6.60
C GLN A 4 27.82 -17.10 8.10
N GLN A 5 27.52 -16.11 8.92
CA GLN A 5 27.23 -16.32 10.34
C GLN A 5 25.84 -16.94 10.44
N THR A 6 25.76 -18.25 10.63
CA THR A 6 24.51 -18.90 11.05
C THR A 6 24.20 -18.48 12.48
N THR A 7 22.93 -18.18 12.75
CA THR A 7 22.45 -17.80 14.07
C THR A 7 21.81 -19.00 14.76
N LEU A 8 21.72 -18.96 16.10
CA LEU A 8 21.03 -20.01 16.88
C LEU A 8 19.58 -20.25 16.45
N GLN A 9 18.92 -19.26 15.84
CA GLN A 9 17.54 -19.33 15.40
C GLN A 9 17.35 -20.21 14.15
N ASP A 10 18.43 -20.54 13.46
CA ASP A 10 18.40 -21.33 12.23
C ASP A 10 18.36 -22.84 12.50
N TYR A 11 18.43 -23.26 13.78
CA TYR A 11 18.47 -24.66 14.19
C TYR A 11 17.22 -25.07 14.98
N SER A 12 16.62 -26.19 14.58
CA SER A 12 15.56 -26.86 15.32
C SER A 12 16.08 -27.58 16.58
N ALA A 13 15.17 -27.95 17.49
CA ALA A 13 15.52 -28.73 18.68
C ALA A 13 16.19 -30.07 18.33
N GLN A 14 15.68 -30.76 17.30
CA GLN A 14 16.21 -32.05 16.85
C GLN A 14 17.62 -31.93 16.26
N GLU A 15 17.91 -30.86 15.51
CA GLU A 15 19.25 -30.62 14.96
C GLU A 15 20.26 -30.33 16.07
N LEU A 16 19.88 -29.54 17.08
CA LEU A 16 20.74 -29.25 18.22
C LEU A 16 21.02 -30.51 19.06
N ASP A 17 20.04 -31.39 19.24
CA ASP A 17 20.22 -32.68 19.94
C ASP A 17 21.09 -33.65 19.13
N ALA A 18 20.96 -33.69 17.80
CA ALA A 18 21.83 -34.47 16.94
C ALA A 18 23.29 -33.98 17.01
N MET A 19 23.49 -32.65 17.00
CA MET A 19 24.82 -32.05 17.20
C MET A 19 25.38 -32.38 18.59
N HIS A 20 24.55 -32.38 19.62
CA HIS A 20 24.96 -32.76 20.98
C HIS A 20 25.47 -34.21 21.04
N GLN A 21 24.77 -35.15 20.40
CA GLN A 21 25.19 -36.54 20.30
C GLN A 21 26.49 -36.69 19.50
N GLN A 22 26.61 -35.98 18.38
CA GLN A 22 27.78 -36.05 17.50
C GLN A 22 29.05 -35.42 18.12
N LEU A 23 28.89 -34.29 18.81
CA LEU A 23 30.01 -33.51 19.36
C LEU A 23 30.34 -33.86 20.83
N GLY A 24 29.58 -34.77 21.45
CA GLY A 24 29.89 -35.34 22.76
C GLY A 24 29.64 -34.38 23.93
N GLY A 25 28.75 -33.40 23.79
CA GLY A 25 28.40 -32.48 24.88
C GLY A 25 27.99 -31.07 24.43
N TRP A 26 27.20 -30.39 25.26
CA TRP A 26 26.65 -29.07 24.92
C TRP A 26 27.69 -27.97 24.86
N ASP A 27 28.80 -28.11 25.59
CA ASP A 27 29.92 -27.17 25.52
C ASP A 27 30.60 -27.23 24.13
N ALA A 28 30.66 -28.42 23.53
CA ALA A 28 31.19 -28.59 22.18
C ALA A 28 30.25 -28.02 21.11
N VAL A 29 28.92 -28.15 21.29
CA VAL A 29 27.92 -27.50 20.43
C VAL A 29 28.00 -25.97 20.53
N ALA A 30 28.15 -25.42 21.74
CA ALA A 30 28.28 -23.98 21.95
C ALA A 30 29.56 -23.44 21.27
N ALA A 31 30.69 -24.14 21.41
CA ALA A 31 31.93 -23.79 20.73
C ALA A 31 31.82 -23.89 19.20
N HIS A 32 31.14 -24.92 18.69
CA HIS A 32 30.91 -25.10 17.24
C HIS A 32 30.07 -23.97 16.65
N LEU A 33 29.04 -23.52 17.37
CA LEU A 33 28.14 -22.44 16.94
C LEU A 33 28.69 -21.04 17.26
N GLY A 34 29.85 -20.92 17.93
CA GLY A 34 30.41 -19.63 18.31
C GLY A 34 29.57 -18.86 19.33
N VAL A 35 28.81 -19.57 20.18
CA VAL A 35 27.92 -18.97 21.19
C VAL A 35 28.33 -19.36 22.60
N SER A 36 27.95 -18.56 23.60
CA SER A 36 28.21 -18.93 25.00
C SER A 36 27.31 -20.10 25.43
N GLY A 37 27.83 -21.00 26.28
CA GLY A 37 27.03 -22.09 26.84
C GLY A 37 25.76 -21.61 27.58
N ARG A 38 25.81 -20.42 28.19
CA ARG A 38 24.65 -19.78 28.82
C ARG A 38 23.58 -19.36 27.79
N THR A 39 23.99 -18.88 26.62
CA THR A 39 23.09 -18.51 25.52
C THR A 39 22.38 -19.75 24.97
N LEU A 40 23.14 -20.82 24.69
CA LEU A 40 22.60 -22.08 24.19
C LEU A 40 21.64 -22.73 25.20
N SER A 41 21.99 -22.72 26.49
CA SER A 41 21.13 -23.24 27.57
C SER A 41 19.79 -22.51 27.68
N ARG A 42 19.78 -21.17 27.56
CA ARG A 42 18.54 -20.38 27.57
C ARG A 42 17.67 -20.64 26.34
N TYR A 43 18.28 -20.73 25.17
CA TYR A 43 17.57 -21.01 23.92
C TYR A 43 16.87 -22.38 23.99
N ARG A 44 17.57 -23.41 24.46
CA ARG A 44 17.02 -24.75 24.68
C ARG A 44 15.87 -24.76 25.69
N ALA A 45 16.02 -24.04 26.81
CA ALA A 45 14.94 -23.92 27.79
C ALA A 45 13.67 -23.28 27.19
N GLY A 46 13.85 -22.35 26.23
CA GLY A 46 12.75 -21.78 25.45
C GLY A 46 12.07 -22.78 24.52
N LEU A 47 12.84 -23.58 23.78
CA LEU A 47 12.29 -24.62 22.90
C LEU A 47 11.52 -25.69 23.68
N SER A 48 12.06 -26.17 24.80
CA SER A 48 11.37 -27.15 25.66
C SER A 48 10.10 -26.60 26.32
N ALA A 49 9.97 -25.29 26.47
CA ALA A 49 8.74 -24.67 26.98
C ALA A 49 7.64 -24.56 25.89
N VAL A 50 8.04 -24.54 24.61
CA VAL A 50 7.10 -24.57 23.46
C VAL A 50 6.66 -26.01 23.16
N GLU A 51 7.54 -26.98 23.40
CA GLU A 51 7.27 -28.42 23.17
C GLU A 51 6.77 -29.18 24.41
N ALA A 52 6.40 -28.48 25.49
CA ALA A 52 5.79 -29.13 26.65
C ALA A 52 4.57 -29.95 26.19
N PRO A 53 4.49 -31.24 26.54
CA PRO A 53 3.44 -32.11 26.02
C PRO A 53 2.09 -31.56 26.48
N VAL A 54 1.24 -31.21 25.52
CA VAL A 54 -0.20 -31.13 25.77
C VAL A 54 -0.57 -32.50 26.32
N GLU A 55 -1.00 -32.55 27.59
CA GLU A 55 -1.54 -33.76 28.19
C GLU A 55 -2.54 -34.36 27.19
N GLN A 56 -2.18 -35.50 26.61
CA GLN A 56 -3.10 -36.27 25.80
C GLN A 56 -4.20 -36.73 26.75
N VAL A 57 -5.29 -35.98 26.79
CA VAL A 57 -6.56 -36.46 27.30
C VAL A 57 -6.94 -37.62 26.39
N SER A 58 -6.68 -38.85 26.86
CA SER A 58 -7.10 -40.05 26.18
C SER A 58 -8.63 -40.06 26.17
N ALA A 59 -9.21 -39.57 25.07
CA ALA A 59 -10.62 -39.72 24.82
C ALA A 59 -10.94 -41.22 24.70
N PRO A 60 -11.92 -41.75 25.44
CA PRO A 60 -12.34 -43.12 25.26
C PRO A 60 -12.81 -43.29 23.82
N ALA A 61 -12.41 -44.38 23.17
CA ALA A 61 -12.86 -44.73 21.82
C ALA A 61 -14.38 -45.00 21.84
N THR A 62 -15.18 -43.96 21.71
CA THR A 62 -16.62 -44.07 21.48
C THR A 62 -16.87 -44.13 19.98
N ALA A 63 -17.61 -45.15 19.56
CA ALA A 63 -18.02 -45.34 18.18
C ALA A 63 -18.59 -44.03 17.61
N VAL A 64 -18.05 -43.60 16.46
CA VAL A 64 -18.55 -42.43 15.74
C VAL A 64 -19.96 -42.74 15.26
N SER A 65 -20.96 -42.13 15.90
CA SER A 65 -22.35 -42.19 15.45
C SER A 65 -22.45 -41.52 14.08
N THR A 66 -23.06 -42.19 13.11
CA THR A 66 -23.38 -41.60 11.80
C THR A 66 -24.67 -40.77 11.84
N ASP A 67 -25.30 -40.64 13.02
CA ASP A 67 -26.47 -39.79 13.21
C ASP A 67 -26.04 -38.33 13.43
N LEU A 68 -26.51 -37.46 12.53
CA LEU A 68 -26.24 -36.02 12.55
C LEU A 68 -26.68 -35.38 13.87
N THR A 69 -27.71 -35.93 14.53
CA THR A 69 -28.27 -35.43 15.78
C THR A 69 -27.32 -35.65 16.94
N ASP A 70 -26.66 -36.82 16.99
CA ASP A 70 -25.64 -37.13 17.99
C ASP A 70 -24.39 -36.26 17.80
N LEU A 71 -24.02 -35.99 16.54
CA LEU A 71 -22.87 -35.18 16.20
C LEU A 71 -23.05 -33.72 16.63
N VAL A 72 -24.26 -33.18 16.47
CA VAL A 72 -24.62 -31.84 16.97
C VAL A 72 -24.62 -31.81 18.50
N ALA A 73 -25.12 -32.85 19.17
CA ALA A 73 -25.10 -32.94 20.63
C ALA A 73 -23.66 -33.02 21.18
N GLN A 74 -22.79 -33.80 20.54
CA GLN A 74 -21.36 -33.89 20.89
C GLN A 74 -20.64 -32.56 20.69
N LEU A 75 -20.92 -31.85 19.60
CA LEU A 75 -20.34 -30.52 19.34
C LEU A 75 -20.79 -29.49 20.39
N ALA A 76 -22.08 -29.48 20.74
CA ALA A 76 -22.61 -28.59 21.77
C ALA A 76 -21.98 -28.86 23.16
N ALA A 77 -21.77 -30.12 23.51
CA ALA A 77 -21.08 -30.51 24.74
C ALA A 77 -19.61 -30.06 24.76
N ALA A 78 -18.89 -30.23 23.64
CA ALA A 78 -17.50 -29.78 23.51
C ALA A 78 -17.37 -28.25 23.64
N MET A 79 -18.28 -27.49 23.00
CA MET A 79 -18.30 -26.03 23.11
C MET A 79 -18.61 -25.55 24.54
N SER A 80 -19.50 -26.23 25.27
CA SER A 80 -19.76 -25.92 26.69
C SER A 80 -18.55 -26.20 27.57
N ALA A 81 -17.84 -27.31 27.36
CA ALA A 81 -16.63 -27.63 28.10
C ALA A 81 -15.51 -26.58 27.88
N GLN A 82 -15.34 -26.13 26.64
CA GLN A 82 -14.36 -25.09 26.30
C GLN A 82 -14.72 -23.72 26.92
N SER A 83 -16.01 -23.38 26.96
CA SER A 83 -16.49 -22.16 27.63
C SER A 83 -16.21 -22.21 29.13
N ALA A 84 -16.48 -23.34 29.78
CA ALA A 84 -16.20 -23.53 31.21
C ALA A 84 -14.70 -23.42 31.55
N ALA A 85 -13.83 -24.01 30.73
CA ALA A 85 -12.38 -23.91 30.89
C ALA A 85 -11.88 -22.45 30.76
N THR A 86 -12.45 -21.70 29.80
CA THR A 86 -12.14 -20.28 29.59
C THR A 86 -12.55 -19.42 30.78
N GLN A 87 -13.73 -19.67 31.36
CA GLN A 87 -14.19 -18.97 32.56
C GLN A 87 -13.31 -19.27 33.78
N GLN A 88 -12.87 -20.52 33.97
CA GLN A 88 -11.92 -20.85 35.05
C GLN A 88 -10.57 -20.15 34.87
N LEU A 89 -10.08 -19.99 33.63
CA LEU A 89 -8.85 -19.26 33.36
C LEU A 89 -9.00 -17.76 33.70
N LEU A 90 -10.12 -17.14 33.33
CA LEU A 90 -10.43 -15.75 33.67
C LEU A 90 -10.54 -15.52 35.18
N LEU A 91 -11.10 -16.48 35.92
CA LEU A 91 -11.15 -16.44 37.39
C LEU A 91 -9.75 -16.56 38.01
N LYS A 92 -8.87 -17.39 37.46
CA LYS A 92 -7.46 -17.48 37.90
C LYS A 92 -6.68 -16.19 37.63
N ILE A 93 -6.93 -15.54 36.50
CA ILE A 93 -6.29 -14.26 36.15
C ILE A 93 -6.77 -13.14 37.08
N SER A 94 -8.07 -13.11 37.40
CA SER A 94 -8.65 -12.08 38.29
C SER A 94 -8.37 -12.30 39.77
N GLY A 95 -8.08 -13.55 40.20
CA GLY A 95 -7.70 -13.88 41.58
C GLY A 95 -6.28 -13.48 41.99
N ASN A 96 -5.38 -13.24 41.02
CA ASN A 96 -4.04 -12.72 41.31
C ASN A 96 -4.10 -11.19 41.44
N GLY A 97 -4.46 -10.73 42.64
CA GLY A 97 -4.60 -9.32 43.04
C GLY A 97 -3.31 -8.49 42.97
N ALA A 98 -2.76 -8.30 41.78
CA ALA A 98 -1.78 -7.25 41.51
C ALA A 98 -2.54 -5.96 41.18
N VAL A 99 -2.73 -5.12 42.20
CA VAL A 99 -3.19 -3.73 42.04
C VAL A 99 -2.11 -2.97 41.27
N VAL A 100 -2.32 -2.77 39.96
CA VAL A 100 -1.49 -1.85 39.17
C VAL A 100 -2.03 -0.44 39.42
N GLU A 101 -1.37 0.31 40.30
CA GLU A 101 -1.67 1.74 40.43
C GLU A 101 -1.30 2.48 39.13
N PRO A 102 -2.17 3.35 38.60
CA PRO A 102 -1.85 4.16 37.44
C PRO A 102 -0.81 5.22 37.81
N VAL A 103 0.37 5.12 37.22
CA VAL A 103 1.44 6.12 37.29
C VAL A 103 0.93 7.46 36.74
N ARG A 104 0.64 8.40 37.63
CA ARG A 104 0.33 9.79 37.25
C ARG A 104 1.60 10.48 36.75
N LYS A 105 1.66 10.78 35.45
CA LYS A 105 2.71 11.64 34.89
C LYS A 105 2.54 13.07 35.41
N PRO A 106 3.62 13.76 35.81
CA PRO A 106 3.56 15.17 36.19
C PRO A 106 3.25 16.04 34.97
N VAL A 107 2.27 16.92 35.12
CA VAL A 107 1.88 17.93 34.13
C VAL A 107 2.91 19.06 34.17
N THR A 108 3.82 19.10 33.19
CA THR A 108 4.67 20.28 32.95
C THR A 108 3.87 21.36 32.23
N GLN A 109 3.65 22.49 32.89
CA GLN A 109 3.06 23.68 32.29
C GLN A 109 3.98 24.24 31.19
N LYS A 110 3.42 24.46 29.99
CA LYS A 110 4.12 25.12 28.87
C LYS A 110 4.37 26.60 29.18
N PRO A 111 5.55 27.15 28.88
CA PRO A 111 5.78 28.59 28.97
C PRO A 111 4.99 29.33 27.89
N VAL A 112 4.35 30.42 28.31
CA VAL A 112 3.60 31.35 27.46
C VAL A 112 4.58 32.14 26.61
N ALA A 113 4.49 32.00 25.28
CA ALA A 113 5.31 32.76 24.34
C ALA A 113 4.81 34.21 24.26
N ALA A 114 5.74 35.16 24.40
CA ALA A 114 5.49 36.60 24.28
C ALA A 114 5.06 36.95 22.84
N GLN A 115 3.97 37.71 22.72
CA GLN A 115 3.49 38.26 21.46
C GLN A 115 4.42 39.38 20.96
N ARG A 116 4.85 39.30 19.70
CA ARG A 116 5.52 40.40 18.98
C ARG A 116 4.47 41.31 18.32
N PRO A 117 4.68 42.64 18.27
CA PRO A 117 3.75 43.57 17.63
C PRO A 117 3.81 43.49 16.10
N ALA A 118 2.64 43.59 15.47
CA ALA A 118 2.46 43.57 14.02
C ALA A 118 2.88 44.90 13.37
N ALA A 119 3.66 44.81 12.29
CA ALA A 119 3.97 45.95 11.44
C ALA A 119 2.82 46.21 10.46
N GLN A 120 2.35 47.46 10.39
CA GLN A 120 1.36 47.93 9.44
C GLN A 120 2.01 48.15 8.05
N ALA A 121 1.45 47.54 7.02
CA ALA A 121 1.78 47.81 5.62
C ALA A 121 0.57 48.46 4.95
N THR A 122 0.75 49.68 4.44
CA THR A 122 -0.23 50.44 3.66
C THR A 122 -0.34 49.89 2.24
N LYS A 123 -1.52 49.46 1.82
CA LYS A 123 -1.84 49.19 0.41
C LYS A 123 -2.71 50.31 -0.14
N ALA A 124 -2.31 50.84 -1.29
CA ALA A 124 -3.13 51.73 -2.10
C ALA A 124 -4.25 50.93 -2.79
N ASP A 125 -5.49 51.39 -2.62
CA ASP A 125 -6.69 50.81 -3.21
C ASP A 125 -6.80 51.14 -4.70
N VAL A 126 -6.94 50.10 -5.53
CA VAL A 126 -7.49 50.23 -6.89
C VAL A 126 -8.80 49.47 -6.92
N PRO A 127 -9.93 50.08 -7.32
CA PRO A 127 -11.25 49.46 -7.26
C PRO A 127 -11.34 48.16 -8.08
N VAL A 128 -11.96 47.15 -7.47
CA VAL A 128 -12.17 45.79 -8.01
C VAL A 128 -12.86 45.79 -9.39
N PHE A 129 -13.61 46.85 -9.72
CA PHE A 129 -14.38 46.95 -10.96
C PHE A 129 -13.52 47.06 -12.22
N ASP A 130 -12.36 47.74 -12.14
CA ASP A 130 -11.48 47.92 -13.30
C ASP A 130 -10.74 46.64 -13.70
N ARG A 131 -10.50 45.75 -12.74
CA ARG A 131 -9.88 44.42 -13.01
C ARG A 131 -10.82 43.50 -13.80
N LEU A 132 -12.14 43.61 -13.57
CA LEU A 132 -13.12 42.75 -14.22
C LEU A 132 -13.36 43.15 -15.69
N GLN A 133 -13.36 44.46 -15.97
CA GLN A 133 -13.48 45.01 -17.32
C GLN A 133 -12.26 44.67 -18.19
N ALA A 134 -11.05 44.74 -17.62
CA ALA A 134 -9.81 44.38 -18.31
C ALA A 134 -9.75 42.88 -18.68
N ALA A 135 -10.29 42.00 -17.83
CA ALA A 135 -10.36 40.56 -18.10
C ALA A 135 -11.34 40.21 -19.23
N LYS A 136 -12.51 40.86 -19.28
CA LYS A 136 -13.50 40.64 -20.36
C LYS A 136 -13.01 41.07 -21.73
N ARG A 137 -12.21 42.14 -21.82
CA ARG A 137 -11.64 42.61 -23.10
C ARG A 137 -10.56 41.68 -23.68
N ARG A 138 -9.90 40.87 -22.85
CA ARG A 138 -8.91 39.88 -23.30
C ARG A 138 -9.54 38.58 -23.83
N ALA A 139 -10.73 38.22 -23.36
CA ALA A 139 -11.43 37.00 -23.79
C ALA A 139 -12.07 37.11 -25.18
N ALA A 140 -12.33 38.32 -25.68
CA ALA A 140 -13.08 38.53 -26.92
C ALA A 140 -12.22 38.49 -28.21
N LYS A 141 -10.91 38.23 -28.15
CA LYS A 141 -10.00 38.43 -29.30
C LYS A 141 -9.46 37.19 -29.99
N HIS A 142 -9.77 35.97 -29.55
CA HIS A 142 -9.26 34.74 -30.19
C HIS A 142 -10.37 33.70 -30.40
N HIS A 143 -10.97 33.72 -31.58
CA HIS A 143 -11.50 32.54 -32.24
C HIS A 143 -10.82 32.42 -33.61
N PRO A 144 -10.35 31.22 -33.95
CA PRO A 144 -10.78 30.65 -35.21
C PRO A 144 -11.39 29.25 -34.99
N THR A 145 -12.39 29.03 -35.82
CA THR A 145 -13.07 27.79 -36.16
C THR A 145 -12.10 26.82 -36.82
N ASP A 146 -12.02 25.58 -36.32
CA ASP A 146 -11.85 24.38 -37.15
C ASP A 146 -12.18 23.15 -36.29
N GLN A 147 -13.36 22.62 -36.55
CA GLN A 147 -13.91 21.42 -35.93
C GLN A 147 -13.78 20.32 -36.98
N LYS A 148 -12.71 19.53 -36.87
CA LYS A 148 -12.57 18.25 -37.56
C LYS A 148 -12.43 17.16 -36.52
N ASP A 149 -13.22 16.13 -36.72
CA ASP A 149 -13.28 14.89 -35.96
C ASP A 149 -11.89 14.36 -35.61
N LEU A 150 -11.63 14.21 -34.32
CA LEU A 150 -10.46 13.54 -33.78
C LEU A 150 -10.92 12.64 -32.64
N ASP A 151 -11.33 11.42 -33.00
CA ASP A 151 -11.32 10.24 -32.13
C ASP A 151 -9.87 9.79 -31.83
N SER A 152 -8.92 10.72 -31.74
CA SER A 152 -7.53 10.40 -31.39
C SER A 152 -7.37 10.32 -29.88
N GLU A 153 -7.38 9.08 -29.39
CA GLU A 153 -6.89 8.73 -28.06
C GLU A 153 -5.49 9.32 -27.86
N TYR A 154 -5.37 10.19 -26.86
CA TYR A 154 -4.10 10.81 -26.52
C TYR A 154 -3.26 9.82 -25.71
N VAL A 155 -2.26 9.23 -26.36
CA VAL A 155 -1.07 8.68 -25.70
C VAL A 155 -0.33 9.89 -25.11
N GLY A 156 -0.06 9.87 -23.80
CA GLY A 156 0.71 10.91 -23.12
C GLY A 156 2.05 11.18 -23.82
N PRO A 157 2.68 12.36 -23.63
CA PRO A 157 3.83 12.79 -24.42
C PRO A 157 5.15 12.13 -24.00
N LEU A 158 5.13 10.89 -23.53
CA LEU A 158 6.34 10.08 -23.27
C LEU A 158 6.96 9.48 -24.56
N GLY A 159 6.56 10.00 -25.72
CA GLY A 159 6.79 9.38 -27.03
C GLY A 159 8.06 9.78 -27.80
N ASP A 160 8.90 10.72 -27.34
CA ASP A 160 10.06 11.13 -28.15
C ASP A 160 11.40 11.32 -27.42
N GLY A 161 11.49 10.98 -26.13
CA GLY A 161 12.77 10.91 -25.41
C GLY A 161 13.58 12.21 -25.38
N ARG A 162 12.96 13.37 -25.66
CA ARG A 162 13.61 14.68 -25.51
C ARG A 162 13.13 15.34 -24.22
N PRO A 163 14.02 15.96 -23.42
CA PRO A 163 13.59 16.79 -22.31
C PRO A 163 12.69 17.91 -22.85
N TYR A 164 11.49 18.03 -22.29
CA TYR A 164 10.52 19.03 -22.70
C TYR A 164 11.07 20.43 -22.37
N ALA A 165 11.31 21.26 -23.38
CA ALA A 165 11.90 22.60 -23.21
C ALA A 165 11.11 23.53 -22.27
N GLY A 166 9.85 23.19 -21.95
CA GLY A 166 9.03 23.91 -20.97
C GLY A 166 9.43 23.70 -19.50
N GLU A 167 10.19 22.65 -19.17
CA GLU A 167 10.65 22.37 -17.80
C GLU A 167 11.97 23.09 -17.46
N ILE A 168 12.73 23.51 -18.48
CA ILE A 168 13.99 24.26 -18.33
C ILE A 168 13.76 25.66 -17.74
N PHE A 169 12.52 26.20 -17.80
CA PHE A 169 12.21 27.57 -17.36
C PHE A 169 11.19 27.68 -16.22
N GLY A 170 10.96 26.61 -15.44
CA GLY A 170 10.23 26.71 -14.17
C GLY A 170 8.76 27.16 -14.28
N VAL A 171 8.12 26.96 -15.43
CA VAL A 171 6.68 27.23 -15.60
C VAL A 171 5.93 25.91 -15.51
N SER A 172 5.57 25.50 -14.29
CA SER A 172 4.55 24.46 -14.10
C SER A 172 3.27 24.94 -14.77
N LYS A 173 3.03 24.49 -16.00
CA LYS A 173 1.74 24.69 -16.66
C LYS A 173 0.74 23.89 -15.84
N LYS A 174 -0.10 24.57 -15.05
CA LYS A 174 -1.31 23.99 -14.46
C LYS A 174 -2.08 23.27 -15.56
N ARG A 175 -1.92 21.96 -15.66
CA ARG A 175 -2.66 21.14 -16.62
C ARG A 175 -4.09 21.14 -16.09
N ARG A 176 -5.04 21.60 -16.90
CA ARG A 176 -6.45 21.41 -16.56
C ARG A 176 -6.76 19.93 -16.79
N PRO A 177 -7.36 19.21 -15.84
CA PRO A 177 -7.86 17.88 -16.09
C PRO A 177 -8.77 17.92 -17.32
N ARG A 178 -8.53 17.05 -18.30
CA ARG A 178 -9.42 16.97 -19.48
C ARG A 178 -10.71 16.26 -19.05
N ILE A 179 -11.77 17.03 -18.80
CA ILE A 179 -13.11 16.56 -18.40
C ILE A 179 -13.87 16.07 -19.65
N GLY A 180 -13.28 15.15 -20.41
CA GLY A 180 -13.75 14.79 -21.76
C GLY A 180 -14.03 13.31 -21.99
N ALA A 181 -14.21 12.49 -20.95
CA ALA A 181 -14.57 11.09 -21.17
C ALA A 181 -16.00 10.99 -21.70
N THR A 182 -16.14 10.50 -22.94
CA THR A 182 -17.45 10.14 -23.52
C THR A 182 -18.13 9.13 -22.60
N PRO A 183 -19.40 9.35 -22.19
CA PRO A 183 -20.14 8.38 -21.41
C PRO A 183 -20.18 7.05 -22.18
N VAL A 184 -19.79 5.98 -21.50
CA VAL A 184 -19.86 4.64 -22.07
C VAL A 184 -20.95 3.88 -21.35
N THR A 185 -21.85 3.30 -22.16
CA THR A 185 -23.07 2.66 -21.71
C THR A 185 -22.88 1.16 -21.47
N SER A 186 -21.77 0.57 -21.93
CA SER A 186 -21.41 -0.82 -21.65
C SER A 186 -20.61 -0.94 -20.35
N PRO A 187 -20.88 -1.95 -19.51
CA PRO A 187 -20.05 -2.26 -18.34
C PRO A 187 -18.58 -2.46 -18.71
N ARG A 188 -17.69 -1.81 -17.96
CA ARG A 188 -16.25 -2.00 -18.02
C ARG A 188 -15.73 -2.61 -16.73
N THR A 189 -14.67 -3.40 -16.84
CA THR A 189 -13.99 -3.99 -15.68
C THR A 189 -12.62 -3.36 -15.50
N THR A 190 -12.36 -2.85 -14.30
CA THR A 190 -11.06 -2.32 -13.89
C THR A 190 -10.56 -3.10 -12.69
N LEU A 191 -9.36 -3.67 -12.78
CA LEU A 191 -8.66 -4.16 -11.59
C LEU A 191 -7.77 -3.05 -11.04
N VAL A 192 -7.96 -2.73 -9.78
CA VAL A 192 -7.20 -1.68 -9.07
C VAL A 192 -6.28 -2.33 -8.04
N ILE A 193 -4.99 -2.04 -8.19
CA ILE A 193 -3.90 -2.44 -7.31
C ILE A 193 -3.66 -1.27 -6.36
N GLY A 194 -3.84 -1.52 -5.05
CA GLY A 194 -3.57 -0.54 -3.99
C GLY A 194 -2.08 -0.34 -3.72
N ASP A 195 -1.78 0.35 -2.62
CA ASP A 195 -0.41 0.72 -2.24
C ASP A 195 0.45 -0.55 -2.01
N SER A 196 1.57 -0.70 -2.73
CA SER A 196 2.33 -1.97 -2.79
C SER A 196 3.66 -1.94 -2.01
N HIS A 197 4.25 -0.76 -1.82
CA HIS A 197 5.43 -0.51 -0.98
C HIS A 197 6.57 -1.53 -1.14
N PHE A 198 7.07 -1.70 -2.36
CA PHE A 198 8.23 -2.53 -2.65
C PHE A 198 9.44 -2.00 -1.88
N HIS A 199 10.02 -2.87 -1.06
CA HIS A 199 11.15 -2.53 -0.21
C HIS A 199 12.23 -3.61 -0.31
N PRO A 200 13.52 -3.26 -0.53
CA PRO A 200 14.60 -4.22 -0.74
C PRO A 200 14.74 -5.29 0.36
N ALA A 201 14.40 -4.94 1.61
CA ALA A 201 14.47 -5.88 2.74
C ALA A 201 13.40 -6.99 2.72
N ILE A 202 12.34 -6.86 1.93
CA ILE A 202 11.24 -7.83 1.84
C ILE A 202 10.90 -8.21 0.39
N THR A 203 11.82 -7.98 -0.55
CA THR A 203 11.62 -8.25 -1.98
C THR A 203 10.98 -9.62 -2.27
N PRO A 204 11.39 -10.75 -1.65
CA PRO A 204 10.76 -12.04 -1.93
C PRO A 204 9.26 -12.07 -1.61
N LEU A 205 8.84 -11.38 -0.53
CA LEU A 205 7.44 -11.31 -0.12
C LEU A 205 6.63 -10.42 -1.07
N THR A 206 7.16 -9.26 -1.45
CA THR A 206 6.47 -8.35 -2.36
C THR A 206 6.39 -8.94 -3.77
N MET A 207 7.45 -9.62 -4.23
CA MET A 207 7.45 -10.30 -5.53
C MET A 207 6.36 -11.37 -5.56
N ARG A 208 6.24 -12.14 -4.48
CA ARG A 208 5.15 -13.11 -4.32
C ARG A 208 3.78 -12.44 -4.38
N ALA A 209 3.57 -11.34 -3.65
CA ALA A 209 2.32 -10.61 -3.69
C ALA A 209 1.99 -10.17 -5.14
N MET A 210 2.96 -9.64 -5.88
CA MET A 210 2.78 -9.23 -7.27
C MET A 210 2.52 -10.40 -8.22
N THR A 211 3.13 -11.57 -8.00
CA THR A 211 2.82 -12.78 -8.77
C THR A 211 1.37 -13.21 -8.57
N LEU A 212 0.84 -13.17 -7.34
CA LEU A 212 -0.56 -13.48 -7.05
C LEU A 212 -1.52 -12.51 -7.74
N VAL A 213 -1.22 -11.21 -7.67
CA VAL A 213 -1.99 -10.17 -8.36
C VAL A 213 -1.96 -10.37 -9.87
N SER A 214 -0.79 -10.69 -10.44
CA SER A 214 -0.62 -10.99 -11.87
C SER A 214 -1.48 -12.17 -12.32
N LEU A 215 -1.45 -13.27 -11.57
CA LEU A 215 -2.26 -14.47 -11.84
C LEU A 215 -3.76 -14.18 -11.77
N HIS A 216 -4.17 -13.39 -10.79
CA HIS A 216 -5.56 -12.96 -10.66
C HIS A 216 -6.01 -12.08 -11.82
N ALA A 217 -5.19 -11.09 -12.19
CA ALA A 217 -5.45 -10.23 -13.34
C ALA A 217 -5.53 -11.04 -14.64
N ALA A 218 -4.66 -12.03 -14.81
CA ALA A 218 -4.70 -12.92 -15.97
C ALA A 218 -5.96 -13.79 -16.01
N ALA A 219 -6.46 -14.22 -14.84
CA ALA A 219 -7.66 -15.05 -14.73
C ALA A 219 -8.95 -14.26 -15.02
N ILE A 220 -9.07 -13.01 -14.57
CA ILE A 220 -10.30 -12.21 -14.75
C ILE A 220 -10.28 -11.36 -16.03
N GLN A 221 -9.11 -11.17 -16.64
CA GLN A 221 -8.89 -10.41 -17.88
C GLN A 221 -9.60 -9.04 -17.88
N PRO A 222 -9.23 -8.12 -16.96
CA PRO A 222 -9.91 -6.83 -16.87
C PRO A 222 -9.61 -5.98 -18.11
N GLU A 223 -10.56 -5.14 -18.53
CA GLU A 223 -10.37 -4.19 -19.64
C GLU A 223 -9.27 -3.16 -19.28
N HIS A 224 -9.23 -2.78 -18.00
CA HIS A 224 -8.29 -1.81 -17.46
C HIS A 224 -7.55 -2.35 -16.23
N LEU A 225 -6.27 -1.97 -16.12
CA LEU A 225 -5.46 -2.21 -14.93
C LEU A 225 -4.91 -0.89 -14.41
N VAL A 226 -5.20 -0.58 -13.16
CA VAL A 226 -4.75 0.66 -12.51
C VAL A 226 -3.99 0.32 -11.26
N HIS A 227 -2.77 0.83 -11.12
CA HIS A 227 -2.05 0.81 -9.84
C HIS A 227 -2.10 2.22 -9.26
N ILE A 228 -2.58 2.33 -8.02
CA ILE A 228 -2.94 3.62 -7.43
C ILE A 228 -1.73 4.39 -6.86
N GLY A 229 -0.50 3.96 -7.16
CA GLY A 229 0.72 4.59 -6.63
C GLY A 229 1.27 3.93 -5.38
N ASP A 230 2.31 4.56 -4.83
CA ASP A 230 3.12 4.02 -3.73
C ASP A 230 3.52 2.56 -4.01
N GLY A 231 3.94 2.32 -5.25
CA GLY A 231 4.47 1.05 -5.70
C GLY A 231 5.78 0.73 -5.00
N GLY A 232 6.69 1.69 -4.90
CA GLY A 232 7.94 1.57 -4.15
C GLY A 232 7.90 2.31 -2.81
N ASP A 233 8.59 1.77 -1.80
CA ASP A 233 8.81 2.48 -0.53
C ASP A 233 9.80 3.65 -0.68
N TRP A 234 10.73 3.55 -1.64
CA TRP A 234 11.77 4.54 -1.93
C TRP A 234 12.55 4.97 -0.67
N SER A 235 12.89 4.00 0.19
CA SER A 235 13.50 4.25 1.50
C SER A 235 14.85 4.96 1.40
N SER A 236 15.58 4.77 0.30
CA SER A 236 16.82 5.49 0.00
C SER A 236 16.64 7.01 0.00
N VAL A 237 15.51 7.50 -0.54
CA VAL A 237 15.18 8.92 -0.69
C VAL A 237 14.05 9.38 0.24
N CYS A 238 13.61 8.53 1.16
CA CYS A 238 12.59 8.86 2.14
C CYS A 238 13.00 10.07 2.99
N ARG A 239 12.11 11.08 3.05
CA ARG A 239 12.37 12.35 3.76
C ARG A 239 12.07 12.29 5.24
N HIS A 240 11.33 11.29 5.69
CA HIS A 240 10.99 11.12 7.10
C HIS A 240 12.20 10.67 7.94
N VAL A 241 13.15 9.97 7.31
CA VAL A 241 14.42 9.60 7.92
C VAL A 241 15.51 10.46 7.29
N ARG A 242 16.04 11.44 8.04
CA ARG A 242 17.11 12.31 7.53
C ARG A 242 18.43 11.54 7.42
N ASN A 243 19.21 11.85 6.37
CA ASN A 243 20.47 11.15 6.07
C ASN A 243 21.57 11.35 7.13
N ASP A 244 21.44 12.34 8.01
CA ASP A 244 22.36 12.61 9.12
C ASP A 244 22.04 11.84 10.41
N THR A 245 21.05 10.92 10.37
CA THR A 245 20.63 10.13 11.53
C THR A 245 21.27 8.75 11.55
N TRP A 246 21.35 8.13 12.74
CA TRP A 246 21.81 6.74 12.87
C TRP A 246 20.95 5.77 12.05
N LYS A 247 19.63 5.95 12.07
CA LYS A 247 18.68 5.15 11.28
C LYS A 247 18.96 5.21 9.77
N ALA A 248 19.48 6.33 9.26
CA ALA A 248 19.77 6.44 7.84
C ALA A 248 20.89 5.52 7.35
N ARG A 249 21.73 4.99 8.26
CA ARG A 249 22.76 4.00 7.91
C ARG A 249 22.17 2.68 7.40
N GLU A 250 20.91 2.40 7.74
CA GLU A 250 20.19 1.20 7.35
C GLU A 250 19.38 1.40 6.06
N LYS A 251 19.35 2.62 5.50
CA LYS A 251 18.66 2.88 4.24
C LYS A 251 19.32 2.09 3.10
N PRO A 252 18.52 1.53 2.18
CA PRO A 252 19.05 1.01 0.93
C PRO A 252 19.62 2.16 0.09
N SER A 253 20.46 1.79 -0.88
CA SER A 253 20.82 2.69 -1.96
C SER A 253 19.64 2.90 -2.93
N LEU A 254 19.63 4.03 -3.64
CA LEU A 254 18.62 4.28 -4.69
C LEU A 254 18.62 3.17 -5.74
N ARG A 255 19.78 2.59 -6.06
CA ARG A 255 19.87 1.48 -7.00
C ARG A 255 19.14 0.23 -6.50
N GLN A 256 19.27 -0.09 -5.21
CA GLN A 256 18.55 -1.23 -4.62
C GLN A 256 17.03 -1.02 -4.64
N ASP A 257 16.55 0.21 -4.38
CA ASP A 257 15.11 0.51 -4.51
C ASP A 257 14.62 0.36 -5.96
N LEU A 258 15.38 0.85 -6.94
CA LEU A 258 15.02 0.74 -8.36
C LEU A 258 15.05 -0.71 -8.87
N ASP A 259 16.04 -1.49 -8.45
CA ASP A 259 16.12 -2.91 -8.78
C ASP A 259 14.98 -3.70 -8.14
N CYS A 260 14.68 -3.43 -6.86
CA CYS A 260 13.51 -4.01 -6.18
C CYS A 260 12.21 -3.66 -6.91
N PHE A 261 12.01 -2.38 -7.27
CA PHE A 261 10.83 -1.97 -8.01
C PHE A 261 10.71 -2.71 -9.35
N ARG A 262 11.81 -2.76 -10.13
CA ARG A 262 11.86 -3.47 -11.42
C ARG A 262 11.50 -4.95 -11.28
N GLU A 263 12.07 -5.65 -10.32
CA GLU A 263 11.79 -7.08 -10.09
C GLU A 263 10.33 -7.34 -9.75
N ASN A 264 9.75 -6.53 -8.86
CA ASN A 264 8.33 -6.60 -8.53
C ASN A 264 7.44 -6.26 -9.73
N TRP A 265 7.83 -5.26 -10.52
CA TRP A 265 7.09 -4.86 -11.73
C TRP A 265 7.08 -5.97 -12.78
N ILE A 266 8.22 -6.67 -12.96
CA ILE A 266 8.31 -7.84 -13.82
C ILE A 266 7.32 -8.92 -13.35
N GLN A 267 7.27 -9.23 -12.05
CA GLN A 267 6.33 -10.23 -11.53
C GLN A 267 4.87 -9.84 -11.73
N LEU A 268 4.54 -8.55 -11.59
CA LEU A 268 3.18 -8.06 -11.83
C LEU A 268 2.74 -8.26 -13.28
N ASN A 269 3.64 -8.10 -14.26
CA ASN A 269 3.30 -8.21 -15.68
C ASN A 269 3.44 -9.65 -16.23
N ARG A 270 4.23 -10.50 -15.58
CA ARG A 270 4.60 -11.82 -16.08
C ARG A 270 3.41 -12.70 -16.50
N ALA A 271 2.40 -12.88 -15.66
CA ALA A 271 1.27 -13.74 -16.01
C ALA A 271 0.40 -13.11 -17.11
N LEU A 272 0.26 -11.79 -17.13
CA LEU A 272 -0.46 -11.09 -18.20
C LEU A 272 0.18 -11.35 -19.56
N ASP A 273 1.51 -11.27 -19.63
CA ASP A 273 2.27 -11.46 -20.85
C ASP A 273 2.27 -12.93 -21.30
N GLU A 274 2.45 -13.88 -20.38
CA GLU A 274 2.40 -15.32 -20.67
C GLU A 274 1.03 -15.80 -21.15
N HIS A 275 -0.06 -15.25 -20.59
CA HIS A 275 -1.43 -15.59 -20.98
C HIS A 275 -1.93 -14.77 -22.18
N GLY A 276 -1.09 -13.91 -22.76
CA GLY A 276 -1.45 -13.06 -23.90
C GLY A 276 -2.64 -12.15 -23.61
N VAL A 277 -2.82 -11.75 -22.35
CA VAL A 277 -3.97 -10.94 -21.94
C VAL A 277 -3.77 -9.54 -22.48
N ALA A 278 -4.55 -9.20 -23.51
CA ALA A 278 -4.65 -7.87 -24.06
C ALA A 278 -5.42 -6.95 -23.09
N VAL A 279 -4.81 -6.65 -21.94
CA VAL A 279 -5.29 -5.58 -21.05
C VAL A 279 -5.22 -4.29 -21.87
N GLY A 280 -6.38 -3.72 -22.16
CA GLY A 280 -6.50 -2.64 -23.13
C GLY A 280 -5.73 -1.40 -22.72
N LYS A 281 -5.74 -1.04 -21.43
CA LYS A 281 -4.99 0.11 -20.90
C LYS A 281 -4.48 -0.16 -19.48
N ARG A 282 -3.18 0.09 -19.26
CA ARG A 282 -2.51 0.01 -17.96
C ARG A 282 -2.06 1.41 -17.52
N ASN A 283 -2.39 1.83 -16.30
CA ASN A 283 -1.97 3.15 -15.78
C ASN A 283 -1.49 3.09 -14.33
N TYR A 284 -0.36 3.74 -14.08
CA TYR A 284 0.23 3.93 -12.76
C TYR A 284 -0.03 5.38 -12.30
N CYS A 285 -0.85 5.56 -11.27
CA CYS A 285 -1.02 6.87 -10.62
C CYS A 285 0.13 7.07 -9.64
N TRP A 286 0.97 8.09 -9.79
CA TRP A 286 2.07 8.31 -8.85
C TRP A 286 1.53 8.62 -7.46
N GLY A 287 2.13 7.99 -6.46
CA GLY A 287 1.85 8.24 -5.06
C GLY A 287 2.82 9.24 -4.41
N ASN A 288 2.62 9.48 -3.12
CA ASN A 288 3.48 10.44 -2.42
C ASN A 288 4.89 9.90 -2.18
N HIS A 289 5.07 8.58 -2.12
CA HIS A 289 6.39 7.96 -2.07
C HIS A 289 7.10 8.16 -3.41
N ASP A 290 6.41 8.00 -4.55
CA ASP A 290 7.00 8.21 -5.88
C ASP A 290 7.44 9.68 -6.07
N ALA A 291 6.67 10.62 -5.52
CA ALA A 291 7.01 12.04 -5.50
C ALA A 291 8.27 12.38 -4.66
N TRP A 292 8.80 11.44 -3.87
CA TRP A 292 10.10 11.63 -3.22
C TRP A 292 11.25 11.57 -4.21
N LEU A 293 11.15 10.78 -5.28
CA LEU A 293 12.18 10.71 -6.32
C LEU A 293 12.34 12.07 -7.02
N SER A 294 11.22 12.68 -7.43
CA SER A 294 11.24 13.97 -8.12
C SER A 294 11.82 15.08 -7.26
N THR A 295 11.48 15.11 -5.97
CA THR A 295 12.08 16.11 -5.09
C THR A 295 13.50 15.78 -4.69
N PHE A 296 13.89 14.51 -4.59
CA PHE A 296 15.29 14.16 -4.39
C PHE A 296 16.15 14.69 -5.55
N GLU A 297 15.66 14.60 -6.78
CA GLU A 297 16.31 15.21 -7.95
C GLU A 297 16.27 16.75 -7.95
N ASP A 298 15.19 17.37 -7.47
CA ASP A 298 15.16 18.84 -7.30
C ASP A 298 16.15 19.29 -6.20
N ASP A 299 16.29 18.46 -5.16
CA ASP A 299 17.34 18.37 -4.14
C ASP A 299 18.77 18.49 -4.70
N HIS A 300 18.98 17.73 -5.78
CA HIS A 300 20.28 17.38 -6.36
C HIS A 300 20.19 17.50 -7.89
N PRO A 301 20.21 18.73 -8.43
CA PRO A 301 19.90 18.98 -9.84
C PRO A 301 20.82 18.26 -10.83
N GLU A 302 22.01 17.85 -10.40
CA GLU A 302 22.92 16.99 -11.17
C GLU A 302 22.37 15.59 -11.44
N LEU A 303 21.36 15.15 -10.68
CA LEU A 303 20.66 13.88 -10.82
C LEU A 303 19.32 13.99 -11.56
N LYS A 304 18.98 15.18 -12.10
CA LYS A 304 17.66 15.41 -12.69
C LYS A 304 17.33 14.42 -13.81
N GLY A 305 16.19 13.74 -13.67
CA GLY A 305 15.71 12.75 -14.62
C GLY A 305 16.36 11.37 -14.50
N LEU A 306 17.29 11.14 -13.56
CA LEU A 306 17.92 9.84 -13.39
C LEU A 306 16.97 8.85 -12.69
N ALA A 307 16.47 9.21 -11.52
CA ALA A 307 15.60 8.37 -10.72
C ALA A 307 14.17 8.31 -11.29
N THR A 308 13.62 9.48 -11.63
CA THR A 308 12.29 9.60 -12.23
C THR A 308 12.25 9.07 -13.66
N GLY A 309 13.36 9.22 -14.40
CA GLY A 309 13.53 8.64 -15.73
C GLY A 309 13.56 7.11 -15.69
N GLU A 310 14.38 6.52 -14.82
CA GLU A 310 14.46 5.06 -14.69
C GLU A 310 13.13 4.42 -14.26
N LEU A 311 12.40 5.04 -13.31
CA LEU A 311 11.04 4.61 -12.97
C LEU A 311 10.10 4.67 -14.19
N SER A 312 10.12 5.79 -14.93
CA SER A 312 9.28 5.96 -16.12
C SER A 312 9.63 4.94 -17.22
N GLU A 313 10.90 4.58 -17.36
CA GLU A 313 11.36 3.54 -18.29
C GLU A 313 10.83 2.16 -17.89
N ILE A 314 10.92 1.77 -16.61
CA ILE A 314 10.37 0.49 -16.12
C ILE A 314 8.87 0.38 -16.43
N LEU A 315 8.11 1.45 -16.18
CA LEU A 315 6.68 1.50 -16.47
C LEU A 315 6.41 1.38 -17.97
N ARG A 316 7.09 2.21 -18.79
CA ARG A 316 6.90 2.26 -20.23
C ARG A 316 7.26 0.95 -20.92
N ASP A 317 8.36 0.32 -20.52
CA ASP A 317 8.83 -0.94 -21.09
C ASP A 317 7.86 -2.09 -20.81
N SER A 318 7.05 -1.96 -19.75
CA SER A 318 5.97 -2.90 -19.39
C SER A 318 4.59 -2.49 -19.96
N GLY A 319 4.54 -1.48 -20.83
CA GLY A 319 3.30 -0.99 -21.46
C GLY A 319 2.41 -0.16 -20.55
N TRP A 320 2.93 0.39 -19.46
CA TRP A 320 2.17 1.25 -18.54
C TRP A 320 2.31 2.72 -18.91
N SER A 321 1.16 3.41 -18.88
CA SER A 321 1.14 4.87 -18.78
C SER A 321 1.26 5.31 -17.32
N ALA A 322 1.65 6.57 -17.10
CA ALA A 322 1.75 7.15 -15.76
C ALA A 322 0.97 8.45 -15.66
N THR A 323 0.37 8.68 -14.49
CA THR A 323 -0.32 9.92 -14.12
C THR A 323 0.38 10.52 -12.92
N ASP A 324 0.70 11.82 -12.99
CA ASP A 324 1.46 12.51 -11.94
C ASP A 324 0.72 12.53 -10.58
N TYR A 325 1.48 12.70 -9.50
CA TYR A 325 0.95 12.71 -8.15
C TYR A 325 -0.05 13.87 -7.94
N GLY A 326 -1.24 13.53 -7.42
CA GLY A 326 -2.33 14.47 -7.19
C GLY A 326 -3.19 14.78 -8.43
N GLU A 327 -2.82 14.26 -9.60
CA GLU A 327 -3.65 14.31 -10.81
C GLU A 327 -4.59 13.10 -10.87
N TYR A 328 -5.63 13.21 -11.70
CA TYR A 328 -6.65 12.17 -11.89
C TYR A 328 -6.51 11.51 -13.26
N TYR A 329 -6.46 10.18 -13.25
CA TYR A 329 -6.67 9.33 -14.41
C TYR A 329 -8.16 9.01 -14.54
N PHE A 330 -8.74 9.13 -15.73
CA PHE A 330 -10.18 8.91 -15.93
C PHE A 330 -10.44 7.70 -16.83
N ILE A 331 -11.25 6.76 -16.33
CA ILE A 331 -11.82 5.66 -17.11
C ILE A 331 -13.34 5.78 -17.03
N GLY A 332 -14.01 5.77 -18.17
CA GLY A 332 -15.47 5.75 -18.23
C GLY A 332 -16.19 6.93 -17.55
N GLY A 333 -15.46 7.95 -17.07
CA GLY A 333 -15.98 9.06 -16.28
C GLY A 333 -15.74 8.95 -14.76
N VAL A 334 -15.23 7.80 -14.28
CA VAL A 334 -14.73 7.55 -12.92
C VAL A 334 -13.28 8.03 -12.81
N ALA A 335 -12.94 8.65 -11.68
CA ALA A 335 -11.64 9.22 -11.42
C ALA A 335 -10.76 8.26 -10.58
N TYR A 336 -9.51 8.09 -10.96
CA TYR A 336 -8.51 7.27 -10.28
C TYR A 336 -7.32 8.16 -9.94
N THR A 337 -6.88 8.15 -8.68
CA THR A 337 -5.72 8.92 -8.23
C THR A 337 -5.16 8.26 -6.98
N HIS A 338 -3.87 8.44 -6.68
CA HIS A 338 -3.32 7.94 -5.43
C HIS A 338 -4.03 8.54 -4.21
N VAL A 339 -4.14 9.87 -4.18
CA VAL A 339 -4.88 10.57 -3.15
C VAL A 339 -5.46 11.88 -3.68
N PRO A 340 -6.75 12.15 -3.46
CA PRO A 340 -7.34 13.44 -3.74
C PRO A 340 -6.67 14.53 -2.91
N LEU A 341 -6.26 15.64 -3.55
CA LEU A 341 -5.74 16.82 -2.87
C LEU A 341 -6.85 17.83 -2.61
N ASN A 342 -6.85 18.42 -1.42
CA ASN A 342 -7.76 19.51 -1.07
C ASN A 342 -7.33 20.84 -1.74
N GLY A 343 -8.12 21.90 -1.57
CA GLY A 343 -7.82 23.22 -2.15
C GLY A 343 -6.49 23.85 -1.70
N MET A 344 -5.85 23.33 -0.66
CA MET A 344 -4.52 23.74 -0.20
C MET A 344 -3.40 22.84 -0.72
N GLY A 345 -3.70 21.89 -1.62
CA GLY A 345 -2.74 20.92 -2.15
C GLY A 345 -2.32 19.86 -1.15
N ARG A 346 -3.10 19.61 -0.08
CA ARG A 346 -2.80 18.57 0.91
C ARG A 346 -3.66 17.33 0.66
N PRO A 347 -3.12 16.12 0.90
CA PRO A 347 -3.91 14.88 0.88
C PRO A 347 -5.15 14.99 1.74
N VAL A 348 -6.30 14.60 1.19
CA VAL A 348 -7.52 14.42 1.96
C VAL A 348 -7.36 13.17 2.83
N GLY A 349 -7.49 13.33 4.14
CA GLY A 349 -7.31 12.25 5.11
C GLY A 349 -8.19 12.39 6.35
N GLY A 350 -7.82 11.70 7.42
CA GLY A 350 -8.59 11.62 8.66
C GLY A 350 -9.59 10.46 8.69
N GLN A 351 -10.31 10.32 9.80
CA GLN A 351 -11.23 9.18 10.02
C GLN A 351 -12.37 9.11 8.99
N THR A 352 -12.70 10.22 8.34
CA THR A 352 -13.79 10.36 7.38
C THR A 352 -13.32 10.93 6.03
N GLY A 353 -12.07 10.64 5.64
CA GLY A 353 -11.49 11.14 4.39
C GLY A 353 -12.35 10.78 3.17
N GLU A 354 -12.81 9.53 3.10
CA GLU A 354 -13.63 8.98 2.03
C GLU A 354 -14.98 9.71 1.91
N ASN A 355 -15.58 10.10 3.05
CA ASN A 355 -16.81 10.89 3.06
C ASN A 355 -16.58 12.30 2.49
N THR A 356 -15.44 12.92 2.83
CA THR A 356 -15.06 14.23 2.31
C THR A 356 -14.88 14.17 0.80
N VAL A 357 -14.17 13.15 0.29
CA VAL A 357 -13.98 12.94 -1.15
C VAL A 357 -15.33 12.71 -1.84
N ALA A 358 -16.19 11.85 -1.31
CA ALA A 358 -17.50 11.56 -1.90
C ALA A 358 -18.41 12.80 -2.01
N MET A 359 -18.32 13.72 -1.04
CA MET A 359 -19.09 14.97 -1.04
C MET A 359 -18.47 16.05 -1.94
N GLN A 360 -17.14 16.15 -1.99
CA GLN A 360 -16.44 17.25 -2.66
C GLN A 360 -16.05 16.93 -4.11
N SER A 361 -15.94 15.65 -4.47
CA SER A 361 -15.59 15.24 -5.83
C SER A 361 -16.78 15.37 -6.78
N SER A 362 -16.50 15.85 -7.98
CA SER A 362 -17.49 15.96 -9.06
C SER A 362 -17.76 14.61 -9.74
N ARG A 363 -16.91 13.60 -9.54
CA ARG A 363 -17.02 12.26 -10.11
C ARG A 363 -16.88 11.20 -9.02
N ASP A 364 -17.35 9.99 -9.34
CA ASP A 364 -17.00 8.84 -8.50
C ASP A 364 -15.48 8.66 -8.54
N THR A 365 -14.89 8.32 -7.40
CA THR A 365 -13.43 8.39 -7.21
C THR A 365 -12.90 7.11 -6.56
N VAL A 366 -11.84 6.54 -7.11
CA VAL A 366 -11.08 5.42 -6.55
C VAL A 366 -9.69 5.93 -6.17
N PHE A 367 -9.26 5.66 -4.94
CA PHE A 367 -7.94 6.11 -4.44
C PHE A 367 -7.34 5.15 -3.39
N GLY A 368 -6.10 5.40 -2.95
CA GLY A 368 -5.37 4.58 -1.97
C GLY A 368 -4.90 5.39 -0.76
N HIS A 369 -3.58 5.41 -0.53
CA HIS A 369 -2.84 6.23 0.44
C HIS A 369 -3.06 5.91 1.93
N THR A 370 -4.27 5.48 2.33
CA THR A 370 -4.57 5.21 3.75
C THR A 370 -4.54 3.73 4.12
N HIS A 371 -4.31 2.85 3.15
CA HIS A 371 -4.10 1.41 3.30
C HIS A 371 -5.31 0.70 3.93
N ARG A 372 -6.47 1.36 3.89
CA ARG A 372 -7.74 0.88 4.43
C ARG A 372 -8.71 0.75 3.28
N TYR A 373 -9.35 -0.40 3.17
CA TYR A 373 -10.45 -0.58 2.25
C TYR A 373 -11.70 0.06 2.85
N ALA A 374 -12.30 0.98 2.10
CA ALA A 374 -13.50 1.68 2.56
C ALA A 374 -14.34 2.15 1.37
N MET A 375 -15.66 2.08 1.53
CA MET A 375 -16.61 2.70 0.61
C MET A 375 -17.38 3.81 1.31
N ALA A 376 -17.46 4.97 0.67
CA ALA A 376 -18.36 6.05 1.05
C ALA A 376 -19.31 6.37 -0.10
N ARG A 377 -20.60 6.49 0.21
CA ARG A 377 -21.63 7.00 -0.71
C ARG A 377 -22.32 8.17 -0.05
N ARG A 378 -22.25 9.34 -0.69
CA ARG A 378 -22.83 10.57 -0.12
C ARG A 378 -23.67 11.31 -1.16
N PRO A 379 -24.89 11.74 -0.80
CA PRO A 379 -25.67 12.61 -1.67
C PRO A 379 -24.93 13.95 -1.82
N ARG A 380 -24.88 14.46 -3.03
CA ARG A 380 -24.30 15.77 -3.35
C ARG A 380 -25.41 16.78 -3.61
N MET A 381 -25.02 18.06 -3.62
CA MET A 381 -25.96 19.16 -3.87
C MET A 381 -26.57 19.12 -5.27
N ASP A 382 -25.93 18.44 -6.23
CA ASP A 382 -26.46 18.23 -7.59
C ASP A 382 -27.52 17.10 -7.66
N GLY A 383 -27.91 16.53 -6.52
CA GLY A 383 -28.88 15.44 -6.45
C GLY A 383 -28.30 14.07 -6.81
N VAL A 384 -27.01 13.98 -7.15
CA VAL A 384 -26.38 12.70 -7.47
C VAL A 384 -25.61 12.16 -6.25
N ILE A 385 -25.60 10.84 -6.11
CA ILE A 385 -24.79 10.17 -5.08
C ILE A 385 -23.37 10.05 -5.61
N GLY A 386 -22.42 10.68 -4.92
CA GLY A 386 -20.99 10.48 -5.15
C GLY A 386 -20.54 9.19 -4.48
N THR A 387 -19.87 8.32 -5.23
CA THR A 387 -19.27 7.09 -4.70
C THR A 387 -17.76 7.24 -4.62
N THR A 388 -17.19 6.84 -3.50
CA THR A 388 -15.75 6.82 -3.31
C THR A 388 -15.32 5.47 -2.76
N LEU A 389 -14.27 4.90 -3.36
CA LEU A 389 -13.63 3.67 -2.95
C LEU A 389 -12.17 3.94 -2.57
N ASN A 390 -11.78 3.53 -1.36
CA ASN A 390 -10.38 3.35 -1.02
C ASN A 390 -10.01 1.89 -1.30
N CYS A 391 -8.96 1.63 -2.07
CA CYS A 391 -8.59 0.27 -2.50
C CYS A 391 -7.67 -0.47 -1.52
N GLY A 392 -7.33 0.11 -0.37
CA GLY A 392 -6.46 -0.56 0.60
C GLY A 392 -5.02 -0.71 0.07
N SER A 393 -4.35 -1.80 0.44
CA SER A 393 -2.95 -2.06 0.10
C SER A 393 -2.77 -3.42 -0.57
N SER A 394 -1.89 -3.51 -1.56
CA SER A 394 -1.51 -4.78 -2.19
C SER A 394 -0.22 -5.38 -1.60
N MET A 395 0.18 -4.90 -0.42
CA MET A 395 1.32 -5.44 0.32
C MET A 395 1.09 -6.90 0.76
N PRO A 396 2.16 -7.65 1.07
CA PRO A 396 2.05 -8.96 1.68
C PRO A 396 1.20 -8.92 2.96
N GLU A 397 0.41 -9.97 3.19
CA GLU A 397 -0.47 -10.04 4.36
C GLU A 397 0.35 -9.87 5.65
N TYR A 398 -0.17 -9.06 6.59
CA TYR A 398 0.46 -8.71 7.87
C TYR A 398 1.72 -7.85 7.81
N TYR A 399 2.19 -7.48 6.61
CA TYR A 399 3.29 -6.53 6.52
C TYR A 399 2.81 -5.12 6.87
N VAL A 400 3.47 -4.50 7.84
CA VAL A 400 3.25 -3.10 8.21
C VAL A 400 4.58 -2.37 8.07
N GLY A 401 4.69 -1.54 7.04
CA GLY A 401 5.88 -0.73 6.79
C GLY A 401 6.19 0.20 7.97
N GLU A 402 7.47 0.55 8.17
CA GLU A 402 7.92 1.37 9.31
C GLU A 402 7.16 2.71 9.38
N TYR A 403 6.78 3.26 8.23
CA TYR A 403 6.01 4.51 8.12
C TYR A 403 4.60 4.42 8.75
N ALA A 404 3.98 3.24 8.79
CA ALA A 404 2.60 3.03 9.26
C ALA A 404 2.49 2.52 10.70
N GLN A 405 3.59 2.03 11.29
CA GLN A 405 3.57 1.34 12.59
C GLN A 405 2.96 2.18 13.73
N LEU A 406 3.18 3.50 13.71
CA LEU A 406 2.69 4.41 14.76
C LEU A 406 1.34 5.08 14.43
N SER A 407 1.01 5.21 13.15
CA SER A 407 -0.15 6.00 12.70
C SER A 407 -1.38 5.14 12.41
N GLN A 408 -1.19 4.00 11.76
CA GLN A 408 -2.25 3.10 11.30
C GLN A 408 -2.21 1.74 12.03
N GLY A 409 -1.06 1.41 12.66
CA GLY A 409 -0.91 0.18 13.42
C GLY A 409 -1.15 -1.05 12.55
N ARG A 410 -1.97 -2.00 13.03
CA ARG A 410 -2.35 -3.22 12.28
C ARG A 410 -3.65 -3.08 11.49
N ALA A 411 -4.21 -1.87 11.39
CA ALA A 411 -5.49 -1.63 10.73
C ALA A 411 -5.30 -1.35 9.23
N LEU A 412 -4.68 -2.30 8.53
CA LEU A 412 -4.47 -2.27 7.08
C LEU A 412 -5.33 -3.36 6.44
N ASP A 413 -5.89 -3.06 5.28
CA ASP A 413 -6.64 -4.00 4.46
C ASP A 413 -5.78 -4.42 3.27
N TYR A 414 -5.46 -5.72 3.20
CA TYR A 414 -4.58 -6.28 2.19
C TYR A 414 -5.39 -6.93 1.07
N GLY A 415 -5.29 -6.44 -0.16
CA GLY A 415 -5.96 -7.00 -1.32
C GLY A 415 -5.93 -6.11 -2.55
N VAL A 416 -6.72 -6.50 -3.54
CA VAL A 416 -6.96 -5.76 -4.78
C VAL A 416 -8.46 -5.51 -4.95
N LEU A 417 -8.81 -4.50 -5.73
CA LEU A 417 -10.18 -4.06 -5.91
C LEU A 417 -10.63 -4.25 -7.36
N GLU A 418 -11.60 -5.14 -7.58
CA GLU A 418 -12.32 -5.25 -8.84
C GLU A 418 -13.41 -4.17 -8.87
N VAL A 419 -13.45 -3.35 -9.93
CA VAL A 419 -14.42 -2.28 -10.12
C VAL A 419 -15.17 -2.49 -11.43
N VAL A 420 -16.49 -2.37 -11.39
CA VAL A 420 -17.32 -2.29 -12.59
C VAL A 420 -17.91 -0.90 -12.70
N ASP A 421 -17.61 -0.22 -13.80
CA ASP A 421 -18.11 1.12 -14.11
C ASP A 421 -18.86 1.16 -15.44
N PHE A 422 -19.92 1.98 -15.48
CA PHE A 422 -20.61 2.43 -16.71
C PHE A 422 -21.44 3.67 -16.38
N ASP A 423 -21.83 4.43 -17.40
CA ASP A 423 -22.57 5.69 -17.27
C ASP A 423 -21.87 6.73 -16.37
N CYS A 424 -20.53 6.80 -16.43
CA CYS A 424 -19.72 7.70 -15.60
C CYS A 424 -19.80 7.43 -14.10
N ARG A 425 -20.17 6.21 -13.69
CA ARG A 425 -20.38 5.84 -12.30
C ARG A 425 -19.81 4.48 -11.96
N ILE A 426 -19.47 4.31 -10.70
CA ILE A 426 -19.16 3.01 -10.11
C ILE A 426 -20.46 2.29 -9.82
N GLN A 427 -20.61 1.10 -10.37
CA GLN A 427 -21.87 0.35 -10.36
C GLN A 427 -21.79 -0.84 -9.41
N SER A 428 -20.64 -1.51 -9.40
CA SER A 428 -20.31 -2.52 -8.40
C SER A 428 -18.80 -2.56 -8.16
N HIS A 429 -18.42 -3.17 -7.05
CA HIS A 429 -17.03 -3.40 -6.72
C HIS A 429 -16.90 -4.65 -5.84
N ARG A 430 -15.72 -5.25 -5.84
CA ARG A 430 -15.37 -6.39 -4.99
C ARG A 430 -13.93 -6.24 -4.52
N PHE A 431 -13.75 -6.28 -3.21
CA PHE A 431 -12.42 -6.36 -2.62
C PHE A 431 -12.01 -7.82 -2.49
N VAL A 432 -10.91 -8.18 -3.16
CA VAL A 432 -10.33 -9.54 -3.14
C VAL A 432 -9.10 -9.49 -2.25
N THR A 433 -9.20 -10.11 -1.08
CA THR A 433 -8.12 -10.05 -0.08
C THR A 433 -6.87 -10.79 -0.55
N MET A 434 -5.68 -10.41 -0.08
CA MET A 434 -4.44 -11.15 -0.36
C MET A 434 -4.54 -12.61 0.08
N ARG A 435 -5.25 -12.90 1.18
CA ARG A 435 -5.52 -14.28 1.62
C ARG A 435 -6.37 -15.07 0.62
N GLU A 436 -7.35 -14.43 0.02
CA GLU A 436 -8.15 -15.05 -1.05
C GLU A 436 -7.30 -15.32 -2.29
N LEU A 437 -6.38 -14.40 -2.63
CA LEU A 437 -5.42 -14.63 -3.72
C LEU A 437 -4.46 -15.78 -3.40
N GLU A 438 -3.92 -15.86 -2.18
CA GLU A 438 -3.08 -16.97 -1.73
C GLU A 438 -3.83 -18.31 -1.80
N ALA A 439 -5.08 -18.36 -1.34
CA ALA A 439 -5.89 -19.58 -1.39
C ALA A 439 -6.13 -20.06 -2.83
N ARG A 440 -6.22 -19.14 -3.80
CA ARG A 440 -6.47 -19.44 -5.21
C ARG A 440 -5.20 -19.75 -5.99
N TYR A 441 -4.13 -19.00 -5.75
CA TYR A 441 -2.98 -18.92 -6.63
C TYR A 441 -1.64 -19.20 -5.92
N GLY A 442 -1.63 -19.44 -4.61
CA GLY A 442 -0.41 -19.60 -3.81
C GLY A 442 0.54 -20.67 -4.34
N ALA A 443 0.00 -21.85 -4.68
CA ALA A 443 0.79 -22.95 -5.24
C ALA A 443 1.37 -22.62 -6.64
N ASP A 444 0.64 -21.85 -7.45
CA ASP A 444 1.12 -21.38 -8.75
C ASP A 444 2.22 -20.33 -8.60
N ALA A 445 2.07 -19.43 -7.63
CA ALA A 445 3.08 -18.44 -7.30
C ALA A 445 4.38 -19.10 -6.81
N ASP A 446 4.28 -20.10 -5.93
CA ASP A 446 5.45 -20.88 -5.47
C ASP A 446 6.21 -21.51 -6.63
N ARG A 447 5.49 -22.17 -7.56
CA ARG A 447 6.09 -22.81 -8.74
C ARG A 447 6.79 -21.82 -9.68
N ARG A 448 6.34 -20.57 -9.73
CA ARG A 448 6.89 -19.54 -10.62
C ARG A 448 8.12 -18.83 -10.04
N LEU A 449 8.27 -18.86 -8.72
CA LEU A 449 9.35 -18.23 -7.98
C LEU A 449 10.49 -19.19 -7.62
N ALA A 450 10.22 -20.50 -7.60
CA ALA A 450 11.23 -21.55 -7.57
C ALA A 450 11.98 -21.64 -8.90
#